data_AF-A0A6G1Q880-F1
#
_entry.id   AF-A0A6G1Q880-F1
#
_cell.length_a   1.000
_cell.length_b   1.000
_cell.length_c   1.000
_cell.angle_alpha   90.00
_cell.angle_beta   90.00
_cell.angle_gamma   90.00
#
_symmetry.space_group_name_H-M   'P 1'
#
loop_
_entity.id
_entity.type
_entity.pdbx_description
1 polymer ?
#
loop_
_entity_poly.entity_id
_entity_poly.type
_entity_poly.pdbx_seq_one_letter_code
_entity_poly.pdbx_strand_id
1 'polypeptide(L)'
;MKNLIWIACFIPLLIIINAEYKFGDIIAFSNTRDCPCKKPFVEHYAIYVGNEPIDGKKPDENIFHRTGQSKDDANCIFGKFDDTKPRPVKNYLDDKKGITVGNHAEILSRIKEKHNNCEDYNSFTDNCEHLATYVRYGEKHSQQRGTHSGAVMRPLDFVCSLFRSSEPTEELPIPEDYEVVSCDEICKHEADRKSG
;
A
#
# COMPACT_ATOMS: atom_id res chain seq x y z
N MET A 1 60.40 -9.17 3.66
CA MET A 1 59.68 -8.62 2.49
C MET A 1 58.27 -9.19 2.48
N LYS A 2 57.29 -8.33 2.21
CA LYS A 2 55.85 -8.58 2.00
C LYS A 2 54.97 -8.72 3.24
N ASN A 3 54.60 -7.55 3.73
CA ASN A 3 53.30 -7.22 4.31
C ASN A 3 52.17 -7.90 3.51
N LEU A 4 51.25 -8.58 4.19
CA LEU A 4 49.94 -8.93 3.65
C LEU A 4 48.92 -8.66 4.77
N ILE A 5 48.56 -7.38 4.86
CA ILE A 5 47.35 -6.93 5.52
C ILE A 5 46.22 -7.58 4.73
N TRP A 6 45.60 -8.61 5.32
CA TRP A 6 44.31 -9.09 4.83
C TRP A 6 43.29 -8.01 5.11
N ILE A 7 43.12 -7.12 4.12
CA ILE A 7 41.93 -6.29 4.00
C ILE A 7 40.80 -7.29 3.76
N ALA A 8 40.22 -7.80 4.84
CA ALA A 8 38.88 -8.34 4.83
C ALA A 8 38.01 -7.18 4.37
N CYS A 9 37.75 -7.17 3.07
CA CYS A 9 36.86 -6.24 2.41
C CYS A 9 35.50 -6.45 3.07
N PHE A 10 35.22 -5.63 4.09
CA PHE A 10 33.86 -5.32 4.51
C PHE A 10 33.21 -4.64 3.31
N ILE A 11 32.79 -5.44 2.33
CA ILE A 11 31.71 -5.08 1.45
C ILE A 11 30.51 -5.13 2.40
N PRO A 12 29.94 -4.01 2.87
CA PRO A 12 28.58 -4.09 3.35
C PRO A 12 27.80 -4.63 2.15
N LEU A 13 27.33 -5.86 2.30
CA LEU A 13 26.35 -6.47 1.43
C LEU A 13 25.15 -5.52 1.48
N LEU A 14 25.13 -4.55 0.56
CA LEU A 14 23.95 -3.78 0.23
C LEU A 14 22.99 -4.81 -0.34
N ILE A 15 22.23 -5.44 0.55
CA ILE A 15 21.01 -6.14 0.18
C ILE A 15 20.10 -5.02 -0.33
N ILE A 16 20.21 -4.73 -1.62
CA ILE A 16 19.16 -4.03 -2.34
C ILE A 16 18.00 -5.00 -2.28
N ILE A 17 17.12 -4.81 -1.29
CA ILE A 17 15.86 -5.53 -1.19
C ILE A 17 15.01 -5.00 -2.35
N ASN A 18 15.26 -5.50 -3.56
CA ASN A 18 14.27 -5.43 -4.63
C ASN A 18 13.15 -6.35 -4.15
N ALA A 19 12.21 -5.78 -3.40
CA ALA A 19 10.99 -6.48 -3.03
C ALA A 19 10.26 -6.81 -4.35
N GLU A 20 10.41 -8.06 -4.80
CA GLU A 20 9.75 -8.56 -5.99
C GLU A 20 8.25 -8.67 -5.68
N TYR A 21 7.43 -7.95 -6.45
CA TYR A 21 5.99 -8.00 -6.30
C TYR A 21 5.44 -9.36 -6.73
N LYS A 22 4.47 -9.87 -5.98
CA LYS A 22 3.76 -11.11 -6.30
C LYS A 22 2.38 -10.78 -6.84
N PHE A 23 1.89 -11.64 -7.74
CA PHE A 23 0.51 -11.58 -8.19
C PHE A 23 -0.45 -11.55 -6.99
N GLY A 24 -1.35 -10.58 -6.98
CA GLY A 24 -2.31 -10.38 -5.89
C GLY A 24 -1.83 -9.45 -4.77
N ASP A 25 -0.58 -8.96 -4.79
CA ASP A 25 -0.10 -8.01 -3.78
C ASP A 25 -0.86 -6.68 -3.86
N ILE A 26 -1.23 -6.15 -2.70
CA ILE A 26 -1.84 -4.83 -2.57
C ILE A 26 -0.72 -3.79 -2.54
N ILE A 27 -0.68 -2.92 -3.55
CA ILE A 27 0.29 -1.82 -3.68
C ILE A 27 -0.38 -0.50 -3.31
N ALA A 28 0.25 0.29 -2.43
CA ALA A 28 -0.19 1.63 -2.09
C ALA A 28 0.59 2.72 -2.83
N PHE A 29 -0.13 3.72 -3.30
CA PHE A 29 0.36 4.91 -3.98
C PHE A 29 0.05 6.12 -3.11
N SER A 30 1.09 6.68 -2.49
CA SER A 30 1.00 7.93 -1.73
C SER A 30 1.45 9.12 -2.57
N ASN A 31 0.78 10.25 -2.37
CA ASN A 31 1.14 11.54 -2.97
C ASN A 31 2.10 12.35 -2.08
N THR A 32 2.79 11.73 -1.11
CA THR A 32 3.71 12.43 -0.17
C THR A 32 5.00 12.91 -0.81
N ARG A 33 5.02 13.09 -2.14
CA ARG A 33 6.21 13.49 -2.91
C ARG A 33 6.80 14.81 -2.42
N ASP A 34 6.03 15.64 -1.72
CA ASP A 34 6.45 16.99 -1.33
C ASP A 34 7.05 17.11 0.09
N CYS A 35 6.75 16.20 1.02
CA CYS A 35 7.55 16.01 2.24
C CYS A 35 7.47 14.57 2.76
N PRO A 36 8.62 13.93 3.07
CA PRO A 36 8.64 12.61 3.73
C PRO A 36 7.97 12.59 5.11
N CYS A 37 7.87 13.75 5.75
CA CYS A 37 7.28 13.95 7.06
C CYS A 37 5.75 14.09 7.06
N LYS A 38 5.14 14.41 5.91
CA LYS A 38 3.69 14.67 5.81
C LYS A 38 2.95 13.38 5.51
N LYS A 39 1.98 13.03 6.36
CA LYS A 39 1.06 11.93 6.09
C LYS A 39 0.17 12.29 4.88
N PRO A 40 -0.04 11.38 3.93
CA PRO A 40 -0.99 11.64 2.86
C PRO A 40 -2.40 11.75 3.44
N PHE A 41 -3.28 12.50 2.77
CA PHE A 41 -4.67 12.56 3.20
C PHE A 41 -5.40 11.22 2.96
N VAL A 42 -5.20 10.66 1.76
CA VAL A 42 -5.64 9.31 1.35
C VAL A 42 -4.53 8.66 0.53
N GLU A 43 -4.48 7.32 0.55
CA GLU A 43 -3.64 6.52 -0.34
C GLU A 43 -4.52 5.91 -1.43
N HIS A 44 -3.97 5.83 -2.64
CA HIS A 44 -4.58 5.04 -3.71
C HIS A 44 -4.05 3.61 -3.64
N TYR A 45 -4.91 2.61 -3.90
CA TYR A 45 -4.56 1.20 -3.79
C TYR A 45 -4.80 0.47 -5.12
N ALA A 46 -3.92 -0.47 -5.44
CA ALA A 46 -4.03 -1.35 -6.59
C ALA A 46 -3.61 -2.78 -6.24
N ILE A 47 -4.00 -3.73 -7.08
CA ILE A 47 -3.51 -5.11 -7.06
C ILE A 47 -2.43 -5.28 -8.12
N TYR A 48 -1.27 -5.81 -7.75
CA TYR A 48 -0.25 -6.22 -8.70
C TYR A 48 -0.71 -7.46 -9.46
N VAL A 49 -0.76 -7.36 -10.79
CA VAL A 49 -1.10 -8.48 -11.68
C VAL A 49 0.07 -8.88 -12.58
N GLY A 50 1.15 -8.10 -12.60
CA GLY A 50 2.35 -8.39 -13.38
C GLY A 50 2.04 -8.72 -14.85
N ASN A 51 2.64 -9.80 -15.34
CA ASN A 51 2.46 -10.29 -16.71
C ASN A 51 1.32 -11.31 -16.85
N GLU A 52 0.44 -11.45 -15.86
CA GLU A 52 -0.66 -12.42 -15.91
C GLU A 52 -1.54 -12.15 -17.15
N PRO A 53 -1.82 -13.16 -17.99
CA PRO A 53 -2.70 -13.00 -19.15
C PRO A 53 -4.16 -12.92 -18.68
N ILE A 54 -4.70 -11.70 -18.64
CA ILE A 54 -6.08 -11.45 -18.24
C ILE A 54 -6.83 -10.76 -19.38
N ASP A 55 -8.05 -11.22 -19.67
CA ASP A 55 -8.88 -10.67 -20.75
C ASP A 55 -9.09 -9.16 -20.58
N GLY A 56 -8.73 -8.40 -21.61
CA GLY A 56 -8.84 -6.94 -21.65
C GLY A 56 -7.69 -6.17 -20.97
N LYS A 57 -6.69 -6.85 -20.41
CA LYS A 57 -5.42 -6.25 -19.95
C LYS A 57 -4.46 -6.10 -21.13
N LYS A 58 -3.84 -4.93 -21.27
CA LYS A 58 -2.78 -4.69 -22.27
C LYS A 58 -1.43 -5.25 -21.81
N PRO A 59 -0.49 -5.50 -22.74
CA PRO A 59 0.80 -6.09 -22.39
C PRO A 59 1.65 -5.30 -21.40
N ASP A 60 1.54 -3.97 -21.38
CA ASP A 60 2.34 -3.09 -20.50
C ASP A 60 1.59 -2.63 -19.24
N GLU A 61 0.38 -3.12 -19.02
CA GLU A 61 -0.37 -2.92 -17.78
C GLU A 61 -0.01 -4.04 -16.80
N ASN A 62 0.30 -3.70 -15.55
CA ASN A 62 0.77 -4.64 -14.52
C ASN A 62 0.06 -4.46 -13.17
N ILE A 63 -0.94 -3.57 -13.12
CA ILE A 63 -1.80 -3.39 -11.94
C ILE A 63 -3.27 -3.41 -12.34
N PHE A 64 -4.13 -3.85 -11.42
CA PHE A 64 -5.58 -3.71 -11.49
C PHE A 64 -6.04 -2.78 -10.38
N HIS A 65 -6.78 -1.73 -10.72
CA HIS A 65 -7.15 -0.71 -9.75
C HIS A 65 -8.45 -0.01 -10.13
N ARG A 66 -8.93 0.79 -9.19
CA ARG A 66 -10.01 1.72 -9.43
C ARG A 66 -9.49 3.06 -9.96
N THR A 67 -10.09 3.63 -10.99
CA THR A 67 -9.86 5.03 -11.42
C THR A 67 -10.93 5.96 -10.87
N GLY A 68 -10.74 7.26 -11.03
CA GLY A 68 -11.75 8.29 -10.77
C GLY A 68 -11.90 8.71 -9.30
N GLN A 69 -12.23 9.99 -9.08
CA GLN A 69 -12.75 10.53 -7.81
C GLN A 69 -14.25 10.89 -7.91
N SER A 70 -14.79 10.97 -9.14
CA SER A 70 -16.18 11.26 -9.48
C SER A 70 -16.95 9.95 -9.71
N LYS A 71 -18.28 9.98 -9.53
CA LYS A 71 -19.15 8.82 -9.78
C LYS A 71 -19.11 8.38 -11.26
N ASP A 72 -19.01 9.32 -12.18
CA ASP A 72 -19.13 9.06 -13.62
C ASP A 72 -17.84 8.50 -14.26
N ASP A 73 -16.67 8.67 -13.62
CA ASP A 73 -15.37 8.22 -14.13
C ASP A 73 -14.76 7.07 -13.31
N ALA A 74 -15.46 6.62 -12.27
CA ALA A 74 -14.91 5.66 -11.33
C ALA A 74 -15.11 4.22 -11.79
N ASN A 75 -14.13 3.70 -12.53
CA ASN A 75 -14.17 2.34 -13.06
C ASN A 75 -13.03 1.47 -12.53
N CYS A 76 -13.18 0.15 -12.64
CA CYS A 76 -12.21 -0.87 -12.26
C CYS A 76 -11.47 -1.31 -13.52
N ILE A 77 -10.21 -0.91 -13.68
CA ILE A 77 -9.45 -1.12 -14.92
C ILE A 77 -8.03 -1.63 -14.65
N PHE A 78 -7.40 -2.09 -15.73
CA PHE A 78 -5.96 -2.33 -15.75
C PHE A 78 -5.20 -1.02 -15.99
N GLY A 79 -4.00 -0.93 -15.40
CA GLY A 79 -3.15 0.24 -15.48
C GLY A 79 -1.68 -0.14 -15.47
N LYS A 80 -0.85 0.85 -15.78
CA LYS A 80 0.61 0.72 -15.82
C LYS A 80 1.24 1.33 -14.58
N PHE A 81 2.15 0.58 -13.98
CA PHE A 81 2.99 1.01 -12.87
C PHE A 81 4.45 0.67 -13.19
N ASP A 82 5.34 1.63 -12.93
CA ASP A 82 6.79 1.43 -13.03
C ASP A 82 7.28 0.70 -11.76
N ASP A 83 7.34 -0.62 -11.82
CA ASP A 83 7.76 -1.47 -10.70
C ASP A 83 9.26 -1.41 -10.41
N THR A 84 10.05 -0.71 -11.23
CA THR A 84 11.42 -0.31 -10.88
C THR A 84 11.47 0.76 -9.78
N LYS A 85 10.34 1.44 -9.52
CA LYS A 85 10.18 2.41 -8.43
C LYS A 85 9.34 1.77 -7.31
N PRO A 86 9.97 1.08 -6.35
CA PRO A 86 9.25 0.31 -5.35
C PRO A 86 8.31 1.21 -4.53
N ARG A 87 7.05 0.80 -4.52
CA ARG A 87 5.94 1.25 -3.68
C ARG A 87 5.71 0.26 -2.53
N PRO A 88 5.17 0.72 -1.39
CA PRO A 88 4.84 -0.17 -0.28
C PRO A 88 3.81 -1.23 -0.65
N VAL A 89 4.11 -2.49 -0.30
CA VAL A 89 3.12 -3.58 -0.25
C VAL A 89 2.35 -3.48 1.07
N LYS A 90 1.02 -3.55 1.01
CA LYS A 90 0.10 -3.35 2.14
C LYS A 90 -0.84 -4.54 2.32
N ASN A 91 -0.27 -5.76 2.36
CA ASN A 91 -1.02 -6.99 2.64
C ASN A 91 -1.34 -7.17 4.13
N TYR A 92 -1.87 -6.14 4.78
CA TYR A 92 -1.94 -6.07 6.25
C TYR A 92 -3.00 -6.99 6.90
N LEU A 93 -3.78 -7.73 6.09
CA LEU A 93 -4.78 -8.68 6.56
C LEU A 93 -4.33 -10.14 6.39
N ASP A 94 -3.17 -10.41 5.79
CA ASP A 94 -2.65 -11.77 5.56
C ASP A 94 -2.58 -12.59 6.86
N ASP A 95 -2.19 -11.96 7.96
CA ASP A 95 -2.06 -12.61 9.28
C ASP A 95 -3.31 -12.48 10.17
N LYS A 96 -4.39 -11.86 9.66
CA LYS A 96 -5.60 -11.64 10.47
C LYS A 96 -6.41 -12.94 10.55
N LYS A 97 -6.58 -13.45 11.78
CA LYS A 97 -7.39 -14.66 12.04
C LYS A 97 -8.79 -14.54 11.41
N GLY A 98 -9.17 -15.55 10.64
CA GLY A 98 -10.46 -15.63 9.97
C GLY A 98 -10.50 -14.99 8.58
N ILE A 99 -9.42 -14.34 8.15
CA ILE A 99 -9.23 -13.87 6.77
C ILE A 99 -8.25 -14.80 6.07
N THR A 100 -8.57 -15.16 4.83
CA THR A 100 -7.73 -16.01 3.98
C THR A 100 -7.38 -15.30 2.70
N VAL A 101 -6.10 -15.37 2.31
CA VAL A 101 -5.67 -14.91 0.99
C VAL A 101 -6.29 -15.81 -0.06
N GLY A 102 -6.92 -15.20 -1.07
CA GLY A 102 -7.44 -15.93 -2.22
C GLY A 102 -6.31 -16.62 -2.97
N ASN A 103 -6.56 -17.83 -3.45
CA ASN A 103 -5.66 -18.47 -4.40
C ASN A 103 -5.70 -17.74 -5.75
N HIS A 104 -4.81 -18.12 -6.67
CA HIS A 104 -4.73 -17.48 -8.00
C HIS A 104 -6.10 -17.47 -8.71
N ALA A 105 -6.79 -18.61 -8.79
CA ALA A 105 -8.09 -18.68 -9.49
C ALA A 105 -9.15 -17.78 -8.86
N GLU A 106 -9.18 -17.67 -7.52
CA GLU A 106 -10.12 -16.80 -6.80
C GLU A 106 -9.82 -15.31 -7.04
N ILE A 107 -8.55 -14.91 -6.94
CA ILE A 107 -8.12 -13.54 -7.23
C ILE A 107 -8.45 -13.17 -8.68
N LEU A 108 -8.13 -14.04 -9.63
CA LEU A 108 -8.43 -13.85 -11.05
C LEU A 108 -9.94 -13.74 -11.31
N SER A 109 -10.75 -14.60 -10.67
CA SER A 109 -12.21 -14.54 -10.78
C SER A 109 -12.76 -13.19 -10.30
N ARG A 110 -12.27 -12.67 -9.18
CA ARG A 110 -12.71 -11.39 -8.61
C ARG A 110 -12.26 -10.20 -9.46
N ILE A 111 -11.08 -10.27 -10.07
CA ILE A 111 -10.63 -9.28 -11.06
C ILE A 111 -11.60 -9.27 -12.25
N LYS A 112 -11.93 -10.44 -12.80
CA LYS A 112 -12.87 -10.57 -13.93
C LYS A 112 -14.27 -10.06 -13.57
N GLU A 113 -14.74 -10.36 -12.37
CA GLU A 113 -16.03 -9.86 -11.87
C GLU A 113 -16.09 -8.33 -11.82
N LYS A 114 -15.00 -7.69 -11.37
CA LYS A 114 -14.94 -6.24 -11.16
C LYS A 114 -14.47 -5.47 -12.39
N HIS A 115 -13.78 -6.08 -13.34
CA HIS A 115 -13.27 -5.38 -14.52
C HIS A 115 -14.40 -4.71 -15.32
N ASN A 116 -14.31 -3.39 -15.49
CA ASN A 116 -15.34 -2.52 -16.07
C ASN A 116 -16.70 -2.55 -15.35
N ASN A 117 -16.74 -3.00 -14.09
CA ASN A 117 -17.95 -3.23 -13.30
C ASN A 117 -17.73 -2.85 -11.82
N CYS A 118 -17.09 -1.71 -11.58
CA CYS A 118 -17.05 -1.07 -10.26
C CYS A 118 -18.46 -0.54 -9.89
N GLU A 119 -18.90 -0.72 -8.65
CA GLU A 119 -20.10 -0.03 -8.12
C GLU A 119 -19.84 1.48 -8.02
N ASP A 120 -20.82 2.34 -7.71
CA ASP A 120 -20.61 3.78 -7.53
C ASP A 120 -19.53 4.09 -6.47
N TYR A 121 -18.63 5.04 -6.77
CA TYR A 121 -17.55 5.39 -5.83
C TYR A 121 -18.10 5.94 -4.52
N ASN A 122 -17.66 5.35 -3.40
CA ASN A 122 -17.90 5.86 -2.07
C ASN A 122 -16.63 5.77 -1.22
N SER A 123 -16.13 6.93 -0.76
CA SER A 123 -14.91 7.01 0.04
C SER A 123 -14.92 6.12 1.29
N PHE A 124 -16.08 5.82 1.86
CA PHE A 124 -16.23 5.04 3.10
C PHE A 124 -16.63 3.59 2.90
N THR A 125 -17.28 3.23 1.79
CA THR A 125 -17.84 1.88 1.60
C THR A 125 -17.41 1.19 0.31
N ASP A 126 -16.92 1.94 -0.69
CA ASP A 126 -16.53 1.40 -1.99
C ASP A 126 -15.48 2.30 -2.66
N ASN A 127 -14.24 2.17 -2.18
CA ASN A 127 -13.08 2.94 -2.61
C ASN A 127 -12.01 1.99 -3.19
N CYS A 128 -10.82 2.53 -3.52
CA CYS A 128 -9.73 1.72 -4.07
C CYS A 128 -9.17 0.66 -3.10
N GLU A 129 -9.19 0.91 -1.78
CA GLU A 129 -8.74 -0.06 -0.77
C GLU A 129 -9.76 -1.18 -0.60
N HIS A 130 -11.06 -0.87 -0.62
CA HIS A 130 -12.14 -1.87 -0.63
C HIS A 130 -12.04 -2.80 -1.84
N LEU A 131 -11.76 -2.25 -3.04
CA LEU A 131 -11.53 -3.07 -4.23
C LEU A 131 -10.33 -4.00 -4.05
N ALA A 132 -9.19 -3.47 -3.59
CA ALA A 132 -7.97 -4.23 -3.46
C ALA A 132 -8.13 -5.37 -2.42
N THR A 133 -8.71 -5.06 -1.26
CA THR A 133 -8.97 -6.07 -0.22
C THR A 133 -10.01 -7.09 -0.67
N TYR A 134 -11.05 -6.69 -1.39
CA TYR A 134 -12.01 -7.63 -1.97
C TYR A 134 -11.34 -8.59 -2.95
N VAL A 135 -10.52 -8.08 -3.88
CA VAL A 135 -9.82 -8.94 -4.84
C VAL A 135 -8.91 -9.93 -4.13
N ARG A 136 -8.09 -9.48 -3.17
CA ARG A 136 -7.13 -10.35 -2.47
C ARG A 136 -7.81 -11.33 -1.52
N TYR A 137 -8.78 -10.90 -0.72
CA TYR A 137 -9.31 -11.68 0.41
C TYR A 137 -10.75 -12.16 0.23
N GLY A 138 -11.50 -11.60 -0.72
CA GLY A 138 -12.93 -11.83 -0.89
C GLY A 138 -13.80 -10.95 0.01
N GLU A 139 -13.19 -10.06 0.79
CA GLU A 139 -13.85 -9.18 1.74
C GLU A 139 -13.43 -7.73 1.52
N LYS A 140 -14.38 -6.80 1.52
CA LYS A 140 -14.13 -5.35 1.40
C LYS A 140 -13.70 -4.80 2.78
N HIS A 141 -12.48 -4.28 2.87
CA HIS A 141 -11.95 -3.58 4.05
C HIS A 141 -11.27 -2.26 3.62
N SER A 142 -11.34 -1.22 4.45
CA SER A 142 -10.63 0.05 4.20
C SER A 142 -10.18 0.68 5.51
N GLN A 143 -8.88 0.71 5.75
CA GLN A 143 -8.31 1.26 6.97
C GLN A 143 -7.45 2.50 6.73
N GLN A 144 -7.07 2.77 5.48
CA GLN A 144 -6.22 3.88 5.05
C GLN A 144 -5.01 4.05 6.01
N ARG A 145 -4.32 2.93 6.30
CA ARG A 145 -3.29 2.89 7.35
C ARG A 145 -2.13 3.83 7.02
N GLY A 146 -1.94 4.84 7.87
CA GLY A 146 -0.85 5.82 7.73
C GLY A 146 -1.28 7.14 7.10
N THR A 147 -2.56 7.32 6.80
CA THR A 147 -3.12 8.56 6.24
C THR A 147 -3.91 9.36 7.28
N HIS A 148 -4.28 10.61 6.96
CA HIS A 148 -5.20 11.39 7.78
C HIS A 148 -6.60 10.75 7.86
N SER A 149 -7.12 10.21 6.75
CA SER A 149 -8.44 9.54 6.72
C SER A 149 -8.46 8.22 7.50
N GLY A 150 -7.31 7.56 7.70
CA GLY A 150 -7.22 6.35 8.51
C GLY A 150 -7.67 6.54 9.96
N ALA A 151 -7.50 7.74 10.53
CA ALA A 151 -8.00 8.02 11.89
C ALA A 151 -9.54 7.96 11.99
N VAL A 152 -10.24 8.23 10.89
CA VAL A 152 -11.71 8.27 10.81
C VAL A 152 -12.30 6.94 10.32
N MET A 153 -11.60 6.20 9.45
CA MET A 153 -12.08 4.94 8.90
C MET A 153 -11.85 3.73 9.82
N ARG A 154 -10.77 3.73 10.61
CA ARG A 154 -10.49 2.66 11.59
C ARG A 154 -11.59 2.42 12.64
N PRO A 155 -12.31 3.43 13.17
CA PRO A 155 -13.39 3.18 14.13
C PRO A 155 -14.68 2.61 13.52
N LEU A 156 -14.85 2.56 12.18
CA LEU A 156 -16.03 1.93 11.56
C LEU A 156 -15.93 0.40 11.52
N ASP A 157 -14.72 -0.16 11.44
CA ASP A 157 -14.47 -1.60 11.68
C ASP A 157 -14.81 -2.00 13.14
N PHE A 158 -14.74 -1.04 14.08
CA PHE A 158 -15.02 -1.28 15.49
C PHE A 158 -16.49 -1.64 15.72
N VAL A 159 -17.42 -1.02 14.99
CA VAL A 159 -18.88 -1.27 15.14
C VAL A 159 -19.26 -2.69 14.70
N CYS A 160 -18.58 -3.28 13.71
CA CYS A 160 -18.73 -4.71 13.40
C CYS A 160 -17.99 -5.61 14.40
N SER A 161 -16.93 -5.12 15.06
CA SER A 161 -16.15 -5.88 16.05
C SER A 161 -16.71 -5.84 17.47
N LEU A 162 -17.75 -5.04 17.75
CA LEU A 162 -18.34 -4.88 19.08
C LEU A 162 -18.89 -6.18 19.72
N PHE A 163 -18.87 -7.30 18.99
CA PHE A 163 -19.12 -8.65 19.54
C PHE A 163 -17.87 -9.44 19.94
N ARG A 164 -16.65 -8.88 19.89
CA ARG A 164 -15.45 -9.62 20.25
C ARG A 164 -14.44 -8.75 21.00
N SER A 165 -14.46 -8.94 22.32
CA SER A 165 -13.58 -8.37 23.36
C SER A 165 -12.18 -7.95 22.87
N SER A 166 -11.86 -6.68 23.07
CA SER A 166 -10.52 -6.09 22.90
C SER A 166 -9.70 -6.24 24.18
N GLU A 167 -8.47 -6.75 24.07
CA GLU A 167 -7.40 -6.47 25.03
C GLU A 167 -6.55 -5.26 24.55
N PRO A 168 -5.94 -4.48 25.45
CA PRO A 168 -5.19 -3.27 25.11
C PRO A 168 -3.73 -3.59 24.76
N THR A 169 -3.16 -2.92 23.76
CA THR A 169 -1.72 -2.94 23.48
C THR A 169 -0.97 -1.93 24.33
N GLU A 170 0.07 -2.40 25.01
CA GLU A 170 0.99 -1.65 25.86
C GLU A 170 1.94 -0.77 25.00
N GLU A 171 1.98 0.53 25.26
CA GLU A 171 2.92 1.47 24.62
C GLU A 171 4.25 1.46 25.38
N LEU A 172 5.36 1.27 24.64
CA LEU A 172 6.72 1.39 25.20
C LEU A 172 7.12 2.87 25.38
N PRO A 173 7.87 3.22 26.45
CA PRO A 173 8.28 4.59 26.70
C PRO A 173 9.39 5.05 25.75
N ILE A 174 9.26 6.27 25.22
CA ILE A 174 10.23 6.93 24.35
C ILE A 174 11.29 7.64 25.23
N PRO A 175 12.60 7.55 24.93
CA PRO A 175 13.66 8.22 25.70
C PRO A 175 13.57 9.76 25.69
N GLU A 176 14.01 10.39 26.79
CA GLU A 176 13.88 11.84 27.07
C GLU A 176 14.82 12.77 26.25
N ASP A 177 15.70 12.24 25.42
CA ASP A 177 16.76 13.00 24.73
C ASP A 177 16.63 13.08 23.20
N TYR A 178 15.47 12.72 22.64
CA TYR A 178 15.22 12.89 21.22
C TYR A 178 14.87 14.36 20.87
N GLU A 179 15.78 15.03 20.16
CA GLU A 179 15.51 16.33 19.55
C GLU A 179 14.41 16.16 18.49
N VAL A 180 13.20 16.63 18.82
CA VAL A 180 12.05 16.59 17.91
C VAL A 180 12.27 17.62 16.80
N VAL A 181 12.94 17.22 15.72
CA VAL A 181 13.03 18.05 14.51
C VAL A 181 11.64 18.23 13.93
N SER A 182 11.24 19.49 13.73
CA SER A 182 9.90 19.80 13.22
C SER A 182 9.75 19.30 11.78
N CYS A 183 8.59 18.76 11.46
CA CYS A 183 8.23 18.38 10.09
C CYS A 183 8.41 19.54 9.10
N ASP A 184 8.23 20.79 9.55
CA ASP A 184 8.40 21.98 8.72
C ASP A 184 9.87 22.23 8.33
N GLU A 185 10.82 21.87 9.20
CA GLU A 185 12.26 22.00 8.93
C GLU A 185 12.72 20.92 7.95
N ILE A 186 12.18 19.69 8.09
CA ILE A 186 12.40 18.60 7.14
C ILE A 186 11.83 18.95 5.76
N CYS A 187 10.61 19.53 5.71
CA CYS A 187 9.99 20.00 4.46
C CYS A 187 10.87 21.00 3.70
N LYS A 188 11.44 21.99 4.41
CA LYS A 188 12.26 23.04 3.81
C LYS A 188 13.53 22.48 3.19
N HIS A 189 14.24 21.62 3.92
CA HIS A 189 15.44 20.95 3.41
C HIS A 189 15.17 20.09 2.17
N GLU A 190 14.03 19.41 2.10
CA GLU A 190 13.65 18.60 0.93
C GLU A 190 13.31 19.48 -0.30
N ALA A 191 12.68 20.64 -0.08
CA ALA A 191 12.38 21.60 -1.13
C ALA A 191 13.65 22.24 -1.70
N ASP A 192 14.60 22.60 -0.85
CA ASP A 192 15.87 23.21 -1.25
C ASP A 192 16.76 22.22 -2.03
N ARG A 193 16.69 20.91 -1.75
CA ARG A 193 17.40 19.89 -2.54
C ARG A 193 16.84 19.70 -3.96
N LYS A 194 15.58 20.03 -4.19
CA LYS A 194 14.91 19.82 -5.50
C LYS A 194 15.04 21.04 -6.43
N SER A 195 15.49 22.17 -5.92
CA SER A 195 15.59 23.44 -6.64
C SER A 195 17.01 23.81 -7.11
N GLY A 196 18.02 22.98 -6.79
CA GLY A 196 19.40 23.10 -7.25
C GLY A 196 19.79 21.98 -8.23
#